data_AF-A0A7S3AUW2-F1
#
_entry.id   AF-A0A7S3AUW2-F1
#
_cell.length_a   1.000
_cell.length_b   1.000
_cell.length_c   1.000
_cell.angle_alpha   90.00
_cell.angle_beta   90.00
_cell.angle_gamma   90.00
#
_symmetry.space_group_name_H-M   'P 1'
#
loop_
_entity.id
_entity.type
_entity.pdbx_description
1 polymer ?
#
loop_
_entity_poly.entity_id
_entity_poly.type
_entity_poly.pdbx_seq_one_letter_code
_entity_poly.pdbx_strand_id
1 'polypeptide(L)'
;RDLDAALARVNAKLKALCEALLLREESIGARLYTGPMFVKYNDTLRGFGAFLIGCMGNRYVTTTHVINSAIVKASKLTKVGKVYRGVGGGVLPNRFLVPNEQGVCGGVENAFLSTTHDRNVAVHYAGG
;
A
#
# COMPACT_ATOMS: atom_id res chain seq x y z
N ARG A 1 5.32 20.26 -2.67
CA ARG A 1 4.02 20.45 -3.37
C ARG A 1 2.93 20.65 -2.33
N ASP A 2 2.07 21.63 -2.56
CA ASP A 2 0.90 21.92 -1.73
C ASP A 2 -0.06 20.70 -1.72
N LEU A 3 -0.38 20.23 -0.51
CA LEU A 3 -1.27 19.09 -0.28
C LEU A 3 -2.71 19.44 -0.65
N ASP A 4 -3.16 20.62 -0.26
CA ASP A 4 -4.56 21.00 -0.35
C ASP A 4 -4.94 21.26 -1.82
N ALA A 5 -4.06 21.88 -2.59
CA ALA A 5 -4.22 21.97 -4.04
C ALA A 5 -4.23 20.59 -4.74
N ALA A 6 -3.42 19.63 -4.28
CA ALA A 6 -3.42 18.27 -4.84
C ALA A 6 -4.71 17.52 -4.51
N LEU A 7 -5.18 17.63 -3.27
CA LEU A 7 -6.44 17.07 -2.81
C LEU A 7 -7.63 17.64 -3.59
N ALA A 8 -7.70 18.96 -3.77
CA ALA A 8 -8.76 19.61 -4.55
C ALA A 8 -8.84 19.06 -5.99
N ARG A 9 -7.70 18.84 -6.66
CA ARG A 9 -7.67 18.26 -8.01
C ARG A 9 -8.16 16.81 -8.05
N VAL A 10 -7.82 16.00 -7.05
CA VAL A 10 -8.28 14.60 -6.98
C VAL A 10 -9.78 14.56 -6.68
N ASN A 11 -10.25 15.38 -5.73
CA ASN A 11 -11.65 15.46 -5.36
C ASN A 11 -12.55 15.98 -6.48
N ALA A 12 -12.05 16.88 -7.33
CA ALA A 12 -12.78 17.30 -8.53
C ALA A 12 -13.10 16.10 -9.45
N LYS A 13 -12.17 15.15 -9.60
CA LYS A 13 -12.36 13.94 -10.40
C LYS A 13 -13.31 12.95 -9.73
N LEU A 14 -13.18 12.73 -8.42
CA LEU A 14 -14.09 11.87 -7.65
C LEU A 14 -15.53 12.40 -7.71
N LYS A 15 -15.70 13.71 -7.54
CA LYS A 15 -16.99 14.38 -7.64
C LYS A 15 -17.63 14.19 -9.01
N ALA A 16 -16.85 14.26 -10.09
CA ALA A 16 -17.34 14.04 -11.45
C ALA A 16 -17.83 12.60 -11.68
N LEU A 17 -17.38 11.63 -10.87
CA LEU A 17 -17.82 10.23 -10.91
C LEU A 17 -18.91 9.93 -9.86
N CYS A 18 -19.42 10.95 -9.14
CA CYS A 18 -20.34 10.78 -8.00
C CYS A 18 -19.79 9.86 -6.89
N GLU A 19 -18.47 9.81 -6.72
CA GLU A 19 -17.79 9.00 -5.71
C GLU A 19 -17.47 9.82 -4.45
N ALA A 20 -17.25 9.13 -3.33
CA ALA A 20 -16.90 9.76 -2.07
C ALA A 20 -15.57 10.53 -2.17
N LEU A 21 -15.56 11.78 -1.68
CA LEU A 21 -14.37 12.63 -1.69
C LEU A 21 -13.33 12.16 -0.67
N LEU A 22 -12.06 12.41 -0.98
CA LEU A 22 -10.98 12.26 -0.02
C LEU A 22 -11.02 13.36 1.03
N LEU A 23 -10.78 12.97 2.27
CA LEU A 23 -10.51 13.86 3.40
C LEU A 23 -9.04 14.27 3.41
N ARG A 24 -8.73 15.30 4.19
CA ARG A 24 -7.36 15.78 4.33
C ARG A 24 -6.48 14.75 5.02
N GLU A 25 -7.01 14.07 6.03
CA GLU A 25 -6.37 13.03 6.80
C GLU A 25 -6.01 11.83 5.90
N GLU A 26 -6.92 11.44 5.01
CA GLU A 26 -6.71 10.38 4.01
C GLU A 26 -5.53 10.73 3.09
N SER A 27 -5.43 11.98 2.68
CA SER A 27 -4.33 12.48 1.86
C SER A 27 -2.99 12.53 2.62
N ILE A 28 -3.03 12.87 3.92
CA ILE A 28 -1.85 12.83 4.81
C ILE A 28 -1.40 11.39 4.99
N GLY A 29 -2.32 10.46 5.30
CA GLY A 29 -2.04 9.04 5.46
C GLY A 29 -1.39 8.44 4.21
N ALA A 30 -1.96 8.70 3.02
CA ALA A 30 -1.39 8.25 1.75
C ALA A 30 0.04 8.80 1.50
N ARG A 31 0.29 10.07 1.85
CA ARG A 31 1.64 10.67 1.74
C ARG A 31 2.63 10.08 2.73
N LEU A 32 2.21 9.80 3.97
CA LEU A 32 3.06 9.15 4.95
C LEU A 32 3.43 7.74 4.49
N TYR A 33 2.44 6.98 4.01
CA TYR A 33 2.65 5.64 3.46
C TYR A 33 3.64 5.65 2.30
N THR A 34 3.46 6.52 1.31
CA THR A 34 4.37 6.62 0.16
C THR A 34 5.75 7.20 0.49
N GLY A 35 5.88 7.82 1.66
CA GLY A 35 7.16 8.23 2.26
C GLY A 35 7.79 7.12 3.12
N PRO A 36 8.48 7.46 4.22
CA PRO A 36 9.23 6.48 5.01
C PRO A 36 8.35 5.56 5.89
N MET A 37 7.07 5.90 6.08
CA MET A 37 6.25 5.19 7.07
C MET A 37 5.71 3.83 6.59
N PHE A 38 5.80 3.48 5.29
CA PHE A 38 5.37 2.16 4.82
C PHE A 38 6.04 1.01 5.58
N VAL A 39 7.30 1.20 6.02
CA VAL A 39 8.03 0.19 6.80
C VAL A 39 7.25 -0.16 8.07
N LYS A 40 6.99 0.86 8.90
CA LYS A 40 6.30 0.67 10.19
C LYS A 40 4.87 0.17 10.03
N TYR A 41 4.14 0.71 9.04
CA TYR A 41 2.76 0.29 8.79
C TYR A 41 2.68 -1.16 8.32
N ASN A 42 3.50 -1.53 7.33
CA ASN A 42 3.47 -2.87 6.76
C ASN A 42 3.98 -3.91 7.74
N ASP A 43 5.03 -3.59 8.52
CA ASP A 43 5.55 -4.54 9.49
C ASP A 43 4.57 -4.81 10.64
N THR A 44 3.89 -3.77 11.10
CA THR A 44 2.81 -3.92 12.09
C THR A 44 1.70 -4.83 11.54
N LEU A 45 1.26 -4.60 10.30
CA LEU A 45 0.21 -5.40 9.63
C LEU A 45 0.63 -6.85 9.34
N ARG A 46 1.92 -7.09 9.09
CA ARG A 46 2.48 -8.44 8.89
C ARG A 46 2.65 -9.23 10.18
N GLY A 47 2.30 -8.65 11.33
CA GLY A 47 2.38 -9.33 12.62
C GLY A 47 3.74 -9.25 13.29
N PHE A 48 4.71 -8.50 12.75
CA PHE A 48 5.93 -8.14 13.48
C PHE A 48 5.63 -7.15 14.63
N GLY A 49 4.43 -6.56 14.61
CA GLY A 49 3.77 -5.94 15.75
C GLY A 49 4.41 -4.67 16.26
N ALA A 50 3.86 -4.17 17.37
CA ALA A 50 4.34 -3.00 18.10
C ALA A 50 5.71 -3.19 18.78
N PHE A 51 6.23 -4.42 18.76
CA PHE A 51 7.49 -4.83 19.38
C PHE A 51 8.72 -4.53 18.52
N LEU A 52 8.54 -4.11 17.26
CA LEU A 52 9.65 -3.54 16.51
C LEU A 52 10.12 -2.26 17.19
N ILE A 53 11.42 -2.18 17.47
CA ILE A 53 12.06 -1.04 18.15
C ILE A 53 11.65 0.30 17.50
N GLY A 54 11.54 0.32 16.16
CA GLY A 54 11.12 1.51 15.42
C GLY A 54 9.66 1.94 15.59
N CYS A 55 8.77 1.06 16.06
CA CYS A 55 7.35 1.34 16.27
C CYS A 55 7.03 1.85 17.69
N MET A 56 7.94 1.65 18.65
CA MET A 56 7.81 2.13 20.04
C MET A 56 6.45 1.78 20.69
N GLY A 57 5.94 0.57 20.49
CA GLY A 57 4.65 0.17 21.05
C GLY A 57 3.42 0.67 20.26
N ASN A 58 3.59 1.48 19.22
CA ASN A 58 2.48 2.02 18.44
C ASN A 58 1.97 1.02 17.40
N ARG A 59 0.65 0.84 17.35
CA ARG A 59 -0.05 -0.03 16.38
C ARG A 59 -0.53 0.71 15.12
N TYR A 60 -0.40 2.03 15.08
CA TYR A 60 -0.79 2.91 13.97
C TYR A 60 -2.23 2.74 13.46
N VAL A 61 -3.14 2.25 14.31
CA VAL A 61 -4.51 1.85 13.97
C VAL A 61 -5.24 2.92 13.16
N THR A 62 -5.30 4.15 13.66
CA THR A 62 -5.99 5.26 13.00
C THR A 62 -5.42 5.54 11.61
N THR A 63 -4.08 5.62 11.49
CA THR A 63 -3.45 5.94 10.21
C THR A 63 -3.60 4.80 9.21
N THR A 64 -3.57 3.55 9.66
CA THR A 64 -3.88 2.37 8.83
C THR A 64 -5.29 2.44 8.26
N HIS A 65 -6.30 2.75 9.07
CA HIS A 65 -7.68 2.89 8.57
C HIS A 65 -7.84 4.06 7.59
N VAL A 66 -7.18 5.18 7.89
CA VAL A 66 -7.18 6.37 7.02
C VAL A 66 -6.50 6.07 5.67
N ILE A 67 -5.39 5.32 5.65
CA ILE A 67 -4.72 4.85 4.42
C ILE A 67 -5.64 3.92 3.63
N ASN A 68 -6.27 2.94 4.30
CA ASN A 68 -7.20 2.02 3.64
C ASN A 68 -8.36 2.77 2.98
N SER A 69 -8.97 3.73 3.68
CA SER A 69 -10.02 4.57 3.14
C SER A 69 -9.54 5.39 1.93
N ALA A 70 -8.33 5.96 2.00
CA ALA A 70 -7.72 6.66 0.88
C ALA A 70 -7.55 5.77 -0.35
N ILE A 71 -7.07 4.54 -0.17
CA ILE A 71 -6.89 3.55 -1.26
C ILE A 71 -8.23 3.22 -1.91
N VAL A 72 -9.26 2.91 -1.11
CA VAL A 72 -10.59 2.55 -1.62
C VAL A 72 -11.18 3.68 -2.47
N LYS A 73 -11.14 4.92 -1.96
CA LYS A 73 -11.67 6.09 -2.69
C LYS A 73 -10.84 6.42 -3.93
N ALA A 74 -9.51 6.46 -3.81
CA ALA A 74 -8.63 6.76 -4.94
C ALA A 74 -8.64 5.67 -6.03
N SER A 75 -8.94 4.42 -5.68
CA SER A 75 -9.04 3.31 -6.65
C SER A 75 -10.12 3.53 -7.71
N LYS A 76 -11.12 4.36 -7.43
CA LYS A 76 -12.16 4.74 -8.40
C LYS A 76 -11.61 5.51 -9.60
N LEU A 77 -10.43 6.11 -9.45
CA LEU A 77 -9.75 6.86 -10.50
C LEU A 77 -8.70 6.05 -11.25
N THR A 78 -8.40 4.82 -10.80
CA THR A 78 -7.35 4.00 -11.41
C THR A 78 -7.92 3.21 -12.57
N LYS A 79 -7.12 3.05 -13.63
CA LYS A 79 -7.43 2.14 -14.73
C LYS A 79 -6.85 0.77 -14.42
N VAL A 80 -7.62 -0.28 -14.69
CA VAL A 80 -7.14 -1.66 -14.59
C VAL A 80 -5.94 -1.83 -15.52
N GLY A 81 -4.88 -2.46 -15.03
CA GLY A 81 -3.68 -2.68 -15.80
C GLY A 81 -2.65 -3.50 -15.04
N LYS A 82 -1.60 -3.89 -15.77
CA LYS A 82 -0.47 -4.62 -15.20
C LYS A 82 0.38 -3.68 -14.35
N VAL A 83 0.76 -4.17 -13.18
CA VAL A 83 1.70 -3.51 -12.26
C VAL A 83 2.78 -4.49 -11.84
N TYR A 84 3.92 -3.93 -11.43
CA TYR A 84 5.09 -4.67 -10.99
C TYR A 84 5.47 -4.24 -9.58
N ARG A 85 6.05 -5.15 -8.82
CA ARG A 85 6.59 -4.89 -7.49
C ARG A 85 7.95 -5.57 -7.36
N GLY A 86 8.94 -4.80 -6.92
CA GLY A 86 10.23 -5.35 -6.52
C GLY A 86 10.12 -5.96 -5.13
N VAL A 87 10.65 -7.16 -4.95
CA VAL A 87 10.83 -7.81 -3.65
C VAL A 87 12.23 -8.40 -3.66
N GLY A 88 13.04 -8.01 -2.68
CA GLY A 88 14.41 -8.49 -2.48
C GLY A 88 14.65 -8.89 -1.02
N GLY A 89 15.81 -9.52 -0.75
CA GLY A 89 16.21 -9.89 0.62
C GLY A 89 15.56 -11.14 1.21
N GLY A 90 14.91 -11.98 0.39
CA GLY A 90 14.31 -13.23 0.84
C GLY A 90 14.03 -14.23 -0.29
N VAL A 91 13.68 -15.46 0.09
CA VAL A 91 13.27 -16.53 -0.84
C VAL A 91 11.76 -16.69 -0.76
N LEU A 92 11.10 -16.85 -1.92
CA LEU A 92 9.67 -17.14 -1.95
C LEU A 92 9.41 -18.48 -1.24
N PRO A 93 8.47 -18.54 -0.28
CA PRO A 93 8.17 -19.78 0.42
C PRO A 93 7.62 -20.86 -0.53
N ASN A 94 7.86 -22.15 -0.24
CA ASN A 94 7.44 -23.28 -1.08
C ASN A 94 5.97 -23.29 -1.47
N ARG A 95 5.06 -22.71 -0.65
CA ARG A 95 3.64 -22.56 -0.98
C ARG A 95 3.35 -21.75 -2.25
N PHE A 96 4.32 -21.01 -2.77
CA PHE A 96 4.23 -20.31 -4.05
C PHE A 96 4.67 -21.17 -5.24
N LEU A 97 5.28 -22.34 -4.97
CA LEU A 97 5.81 -23.27 -5.98
C LEU A 97 5.04 -24.60 -6.01
N VAL A 98 4.59 -25.07 -4.84
CA VAL A 98 3.88 -26.34 -4.66
C VAL A 98 2.42 -26.06 -4.32
N PRO A 99 1.46 -26.61 -5.09
CA PRO A 99 0.03 -26.43 -4.83
C PRO A 99 -0.38 -27.03 -3.48
N ASN A 100 -1.32 -26.38 -2.79
CA ASN A 100 -1.99 -26.96 -1.64
C ASN A 100 -3.01 -28.06 -2.05
N GLU A 101 -3.73 -28.64 -1.09
CA GLU A 101 -4.76 -29.67 -1.33
C GLU A 101 -5.87 -29.23 -2.31
N GLN A 102 -6.05 -27.92 -2.51
CA GLN A 102 -7.02 -27.33 -3.43
C GLN A 102 -6.41 -26.97 -4.78
N GLY A 103 -5.15 -27.33 -5.04
CA GLY A 103 -4.43 -26.99 -6.27
C GLY A 103 -3.96 -25.54 -6.35
N VAL A 104 -3.93 -24.80 -5.23
CA VAL A 104 -3.58 -23.37 -5.20
C VAL A 104 -2.14 -23.17 -4.74
N CYS A 105 -1.37 -22.39 -5.50
CA CYS A 105 -0.09 -21.82 -5.08
C CYS A 105 -0.27 -20.35 -4.70
N GLY A 106 0.24 -19.91 -3.55
CA GLY A 106 0.27 -18.49 -3.20
C GLY A 106 0.21 -18.15 -1.73
N GLY A 107 -0.30 -16.95 -1.44
CA GLY A 107 -0.41 -16.45 -0.09
C GLY A 107 -1.18 -15.15 0.04
N VAL A 108 -1.43 -14.79 1.30
CA VAL A 108 -2.03 -13.51 1.68
C VAL A 108 -0.92 -12.54 2.07
N GLU A 109 -0.98 -11.33 1.52
CA GLU A 109 -0.24 -10.17 2.03
C GLU A 109 -1.20 -9.41 2.95
N ASN A 110 -0.83 -9.29 4.23
CA ASN A 110 -1.65 -8.59 5.23
C ASN A 110 -1.44 -7.06 5.17
N ALA A 111 -0.35 -6.61 4.57
CA ALA A 111 -0.01 -5.20 4.45
C ALA A 111 -0.47 -4.58 3.12
N PHE A 112 -0.26 -3.28 2.96
CA PHE A 112 -0.49 -2.60 1.70
C PHE A 112 0.65 -2.91 0.69
N LEU A 113 0.33 -2.89 -0.60
CA LEU A 113 1.28 -3.19 -1.68
C LEU A 113 1.62 -1.94 -2.50
N SER A 114 2.84 -1.43 -2.35
CA SER A 114 3.42 -0.47 -3.30
C SER A 114 3.77 -1.18 -4.61
N THR A 115 3.29 -0.63 -5.73
CA THR A 115 3.52 -1.16 -7.07
C THR A 115 3.82 -0.03 -8.07
N THR A 116 4.34 -0.37 -9.24
CA THR A 116 4.68 0.57 -10.32
C THR A 116 4.25 0.01 -11.67
N HIS A 117 3.92 0.87 -12.64
CA HIS A 117 3.72 0.45 -14.03
C HIS A 117 5.04 0.25 -14.78
N ASP A 118 6.14 0.80 -14.29
CA ASP A 118 7.47 0.64 -14.88
C ASP A 118 8.19 -0.56 -14.27
N ARG A 119 8.42 -1.58 -15.09
CA ARG A 119 9.12 -2.80 -14.69
C ARG A 119 10.56 -2.51 -14.21
N ASN A 120 11.25 -1.54 -14.80
CA ASN A 120 12.63 -1.22 -14.44
C ASN A 120 12.71 -0.65 -13.02
N VAL A 121 11.72 0.17 -12.63
CA VAL A 121 11.60 0.65 -11.25
C VAL A 121 11.40 -0.52 -10.28
N ALA A 122 10.56 -1.49 -10.62
CA ALA A 122 10.37 -2.69 -9.78
C ALA A 122 11.66 -3.52 -9.66
N VAL A 123 12.40 -3.70 -10.76
CA VAL A 123 13.69 -4.43 -10.75
C VAL A 123 14.70 -3.71 -9.87
N HIS A 124 14.78 -2.38 -9.94
CA HIS A 124 15.66 -1.59 -9.06
C HIS A 124 15.35 -1.85 -7.58
N TYR A 125 14.07 -1.86 -7.18
CA TYR A 125 13.68 -2.19 -5.80
C TYR A 125 13.91 -3.67 -5.41
N ALA A 126 14.07 -4.58 -6.37
CA ALA A 126 14.37 -5.99 -6.08
C ALA A 126 15.88 -6.26 -5.88
N GLY A 127 16.74 -5.40 -6.44
CA GLY A 127 18.20 -5.58 -6.43
C GLY A 127 18.90 -5.28 -5.11
N GLY A 128 18.21 -4.58 -4.18
CA GLY A 128 18.84 -4.04 -2.96
C GLY A 128 19.42 -2.66 -3.18
#